data_AF-A0AAV5YP42-F1
#
_entry.id   AF-A0AAV5YP42-F1
#
_cell.length_a   1.000
_cell.length_b   1.000
_cell.length_c   1.000
_cell.angle_alpha   90.00
_cell.angle_beta   90.00
_cell.angle_gamma   90.00
#
_symmetry.space_group_name_H-M   'P 1'
#
loop_
_entity.id
_entity.type
_entity.pdbx_description
1 polymer ?
#
loop_
_entity_poly.entity_id
_entity_poly.type
_entity_poly.pdbx_seq_one_letter_code
_entity_poly.pdbx_strand_id
1 'polypeptide(L)'
;GLTPVTMRTYVLERRSPLDPAAHDYIQQTVFSRNWGDRLQELLSADDWAERTRLCDEGSPDNVLRSPDYYCLYPISVFSARA
;
A
#
# COMPACT_ATOMS: atom_id res chain seq x y z
N GLY A 1 -1.60 -7.27 -32.99
CA GLY A 1 -0.91 -7.62 -31.72
C GLY A 1 -0.44 -6.33 -31.09
N LEU A 2 -0.48 -6.22 -29.77
CA LEU A 2 -0.06 -5.01 -29.06
C LEU A 2 1.47 -4.86 -29.12
N THR A 3 1.97 -4.16 -30.13
CA THR A 3 3.42 -3.97 -30.33
C THR A 3 3.71 -2.58 -30.89
N PRO A 4 4.64 -1.83 -30.27
CA PRO A 4 5.52 -2.21 -29.16
C PRO A 4 4.92 -1.96 -27.76
N VAL A 5 5.23 -2.83 -26.79
CA VAL A 5 4.98 -2.61 -25.35
C VAL A 5 6.18 -1.88 -24.76
N THR A 6 5.96 -0.73 -24.13
CA THR A 6 6.97 -0.01 -23.34
C THR A 6 6.59 -0.04 -21.87
N MET A 7 7.59 -0.18 -20.98
CA MET A 7 7.41 -0.13 -19.54
C MET A 7 8.10 1.11 -18.96
N ARG A 8 7.45 1.80 -18.02
CA ARG A 8 8.06 2.85 -17.20
C ARG A 8 7.76 2.58 -15.74
N THR A 9 8.76 2.72 -14.88
CA THR A 9 8.59 2.63 -13.43
C THR A 9 8.67 4.02 -12.81
N TYR A 10 7.72 4.32 -11.95
CA TYR A 10 7.66 5.54 -11.15
C TYR A 10 7.84 5.16 -9.69
N VAL A 11 8.71 5.86 -8.98
CA VAL A 11 8.88 5.67 -7.53
C VAL A 11 7.97 6.68 -6.84
N LEU A 12 7.07 6.19 -6.00
CA LEU A 12 6.28 7.02 -5.11
C LEU A 12 6.85 6.95 -3.71
N GLU A 13 6.96 8.12 -3.11
CA GLU A 13 7.40 8.31 -1.74
C GLU A 13 6.32 9.07 -0.99
N ARG A 14 6.00 8.64 0.23
CA ARG A 14 5.08 9.33 1.14
C ARG A 14 5.68 9.38 2.54
N ARG A 15 5.54 10.53 3.18
CA ARG A 15 6.02 10.81 4.53
C ARG A 15 4.92 11.53 5.31
N SER A 16 4.88 11.31 6.61
CA SER A 16 4.01 12.08 7.50
C SER A 16 4.37 13.59 7.48
N PRO A 17 3.40 14.51 7.63
CA PRO A 17 1.96 14.27 7.63
C PRO A 17 1.45 13.94 6.22
N LEU A 18 0.58 12.94 6.12
CA LEU A 18 -0.08 12.60 4.87
C LEU A 18 -1.21 13.59 4.58
N ASP A 19 -1.35 14.01 3.33
CA ASP A 19 -2.58 14.64 2.89
C ASP A 19 -3.76 13.63 2.94
N PRO A 20 -5.02 14.10 3.02
CA PRO A 20 -6.16 13.20 3.15
C PRO A 20 -6.27 12.17 2.02
N ALA A 21 -5.96 12.54 0.78
CA ALA A 21 -6.08 11.63 -0.36
C ALA A 21 -5.00 10.53 -0.33
N ALA A 22 -3.78 10.86 0.07
CA ALA A 22 -2.69 9.90 0.26
C ALA A 22 -3.00 8.96 1.42
N HIS A 23 -3.52 9.49 2.54
CA HIS A 23 -3.95 8.71 3.68
C HIS A 23 -5.03 7.69 3.27
N ASP A 24 -6.12 8.17 2.65
CA ASP A 24 -7.24 7.32 2.23
C ASP A 24 -6.80 6.26 1.22
N TYR A 25 -5.93 6.62 0.28
CA TYR A 25 -5.40 5.66 -0.69
C TYR A 25 -4.63 4.53 0.00
N ILE A 26 -3.71 4.86 0.92
CA ILE A 26 -2.90 3.86 1.61
C ILE A 26 -3.80 2.99 2.50
N GLN A 27 -4.70 3.58 3.27
CA GLN A 27 -5.60 2.82 4.13
C GLN A 27 -6.50 1.88 3.32
N GLN A 28 -7.21 2.39 2.32
CA GLN A 28 -8.23 1.59 1.64
C GLN A 28 -7.63 0.65 0.58
N THR A 29 -6.63 1.10 -0.17
CA THR A 29 -6.06 0.32 -1.27
C THR A 29 -4.93 -0.59 -0.81
N VAL A 30 -3.99 -0.07 -0.02
CA VAL A 30 -2.82 -0.85 0.39
C VAL A 30 -3.17 -1.73 1.58
N PHE A 31 -3.60 -1.13 2.70
CA PHE A 31 -3.82 -1.86 3.95
C PHE A 31 -5.06 -2.74 3.90
N SER A 32 -6.22 -2.20 3.53
CA SER A 32 -7.48 -2.96 3.54
C SER A 32 -7.59 -3.90 2.33
N ARG A 33 -7.50 -3.39 1.09
CA ARG A 33 -7.75 -4.19 -0.11
C ARG A 33 -6.63 -5.17 -0.45
N ASN A 34 -5.38 -4.70 -0.47
CA ASN A 34 -4.25 -5.54 -0.91
C ASN A 34 -3.70 -6.38 0.23
N TRP A 35 -3.59 -5.81 1.43
CA TRP A 35 -2.99 -6.44 2.60
C TRP A 35 -4.00 -6.92 3.66
N GLY A 36 -5.30 -6.78 3.43
CA GLY A 36 -6.34 -7.31 4.32
C GLY A 36 -6.43 -8.83 4.20
N ASP A 37 -7.64 -9.37 4.12
CA ASP A 37 -7.92 -10.81 4.17
C ASP A 37 -7.06 -11.65 3.19
N ARG A 38 -6.62 -11.06 2.08
CA ARG A 38 -5.71 -11.70 1.10
C ARG A 38 -4.38 -12.17 1.69
N LEU A 39 -3.87 -11.50 2.73
CA LEU A 39 -2.63 -11.90 3.40
C LEU A 39 -2.86 -12.86 4.56
N GLN A 40 -4.09 -13.01 5.05
CA GLN A 40 -4.37 -13.83 6.23
C GLN A 40 -3.95 -15.29 6.03
N GLU A 41 -4.11 -15.83 4.82
CA GLU A 41 -3.69 -17.20 4.48
C GLU A 41 -2.16 -17.34 4.28
N LEU A 42 -1.45 -16.22 4.10
CA LEU A 42 -0.02 -16.19 3.79
C LEU A 42 0.84 -15.87 5.02
N LEU A 43 0.23 -15.33 6.07
CA LEU A 43 0.91 -14.90 7.28
C LEU A 43 0.75 -15.91 8.42
N SER A 44 1.74 -15.95 9.31
CA SER A 44 1.55 -16.61 10.59
C SER A 44 0.49 -15.87 11.41
N ALA A 45 -0.05 -16.52 12.45
CA ALA A 45 -1.02 -15.87 13.33
C ALA A 45 -0.44 -14.60 14.01
N ASP A 46 0.84 -14.65 14.38
CA ASP A 46 1.53 -13.52 15.02
C ASP A 46 1.73 -12.36 14.03
N ASP A 47 2.15 -12.67 12.79
CA ASP A 47 2.30 -11.65 11.75
C ASP A 47 0.95 -11.03 11.36
N TRP A 48 -0.11 -11.83 11.31
CA TRP A 48 -1.46 -11.34 11.05
C TRP A 48 -1.94 -10.41 12.17
N ALA A 49 -1.71 -10.78 13.43
CA ALA A 49 -2.04 -9.94 14.57
C ALA A 49 -1.28 -8.61 14.55
N GLU A 50 0.02 -8.64 14.24
CA GLU A 50 0.83 -7.42 14.17
C GLU A 50 0.43 -6.53 12.98
N ARG A 51 0.18 -7.12 11.81
CA ARG A 51 -0.37 -6.39 10.66
C ARG A 51 -1.72 -5.76 11.01
N THR A 52 -2.61 -6.49 11.67
CA THR A 52 -3.92 -5.99 12.12
C THR A 52 -3.75 -4.79 13.05
N ARG A 53 -2.87 -4.91 14.06
CA ARG A 53 -2.55 -3.83 14.98
C ARG A 53 -2.00 -2.59 14.29
N LEU A 54 -1.14 -2.75 13.27
CA LEU A 54 -0.48 -1.62 12.61
C LEU A 54 -1.23 -1.05 11.40
N CYS A 55 -2.10 -1.81 10.74
CA CYS A 55 -2.67 -1.43 9.44
C CYS A 55 -4.18 -1.21 9.45
N ASP A 56 -4.91 -1.68 10.47
CA ASP A 56 -6.37 -1.47 10.51
C ASP A 56 -6.72 -0.05 10.90
N GLU A 57 -7.68 0.52 10.18
CA GLU A 57 -8.10 1.92 10.32
C GLU A 57 -8.54 2.25 11.76
N GLY A 58 -9.26 1.33 12.38
CA GLY A 58 -9.75 1.45 13.76
C GLY A 58 -8.69 1.21 14.84
N SER A 59 -7.51 0.70 14.49
CA SER A 59 -6.47 0.41 15.48
C SER A 59 -5.85 1.69 16.04
N PRO A 60 -5.74 1.87 17.37
CA PRO A 60 -5.05 3.03 17.93
C PRO A 60 -3.57 3.11 17.51
N ASP A 61 -2.97 1.97 17.17
CA ASP A 61 -1.58 1.83 16.75
C ASP A 61 -1.38 1.91 15.22
N ASN A 62 -2.41 2.30 14.47
CA ASN A 62 -2.30 2.41 13.02
C ASN A 62 -1.12 3.30 12.61
N VAL A 63 -0.24 2.73 11.79
CA VAL A 63 1.05 3.35 11.44
C VAL A 63 0.90 4.65 10.65
N LEU A 64 -0.24 4.91 10.00
CA LEU A 64 -0.52 6.18 9.30
C LEU A 64 -0.70 7.36 10.27
N ARG A 65 -0.97 7.08 11.56
CA ARG A 65 -1.04 8.10 12.62
C ARG A 65 0.36 8.48 13.14
N SER A 66 1.39 7.71 12.80
CA SER A 66 2.75 7.97 13.26
C SER A 66 3.33 9.24 12.63
N PRO A 67 3.99 10.13 13.40
CA PRO A 67 4.76 11.22 12.83
C PRO A 67 5.98 10.73 12.04
N ASP A 68 6.39 9.47 12.23
CA ASP A 68 7.53 8.84 11.57
C ASP A 68 7.09 7.95 10.39
N TYR A 69 5.82 8.02 9.96
CA TYR A 69 5.36 7.22 8.82
C TYR A 69 6.15 7.55 7.55
N TYR A 70 6.68 6.51 6.92
CA TYR A 70 7.40 6.57 5.66
C TYR A 70 7.03 5.35 4.83
N CYS A 71 6.72 5.56 3.56
CA CYS A 71 6.68 4.48 2.59
C CYS A 71 7.25 4.89 1.24
N LEU A 72 7.87 3.90 0.58
CA LEU A 72 8.38 4.01 -0.77
C LEU A 72 7.92 2.78 -1.54
N TYR A 73 7.22 2.98 -2.65
CA TYR A 73 6.78 1.88 -3.50
C TYR A 73 6.92 2.22 -4.99
N PRO A 74 7.49 1.30 -5.79
CA PRO A 74 7.55 1.45 -7.23
C PRO A 74 6.21 1.08 -7.88
N ILE A 75 5.78 1.86 -8.88
CA ILE A 75 4.67 1.54 -9.78
C ILE A 75 5.23 1.36 -11.19
N SER A 76 5.07 0.18 -11.77
CA SER A 76 5.42 -0.10 -13.16
C SER A 76 4.19 -0.01 -14.05
N VAL A 77 4.23 0.87 -15.05
CA VAL A 77 3.16 1.09 -16.03
C VAL A 77 3.61 0.56 -17.38
N PHE A 78 2.79 -0.29 -17.99
CA PHE A 78 2.98 -0.82 -19.34
C PHE A 78 2.06 -0.07 -20.31
N SER A 79 2.59 0.34 -21.46
CA SER A 79 1.81 0.98 -22.53
C SER A 79 2.10 0.29 -23.85
N ALA A 80 1.07 0.06 -24.64
CA ALA A 80 1.18 -0.53 -25.97
C ALA A 80 0.22 0.16 -26.94
N ARG A 81 0.54 0.14 -28.24
CA ARG A 81 -0.37 0.58 -29.31
C ARG A 81 -1.00 -0.65 -29.98
N ALA A 82 -2.27 -0.51 -30.35
CA ALA A 82 -3.02 -1.51 -31.09
C ALA A 82 -2.58 -1.59 -32.56
#